data_AF-A0A5C9EEI8-F1
#
_entry.id   AF-A0A5C9EEI8-F1
#
_cell.length_a   1.000
_cell.length_b   1.000
_cell.length_c   1.000
_cell.angle_alpha   90.00
_cell.angle_beta   90.00
_cell.angle_gamma   90.00
#
_symmetry.space_group_name_H-M   'P 1'
#
loop_
_entity.id
_entity.type
_entity.pdbx_description
1 polymer ?
#
loop_
_entity_poly.entity_id
_entity_poly.type
_entity_poly.pdbx_seq_one_letter_code
_entity_poly.pdbx_strand_id
1 'polypeptide(L)'
;MGYEEYKNNIDNEQKQEDCSEESVSDYEGERLDSLNIPSTRVEDKEAEIDIDQSIDHANSEKAILNEKIKNPVSNIDSVKGFEIISESITDKVYQIFGKNSLLSILYQVGAGPGNQIAERIIKQYNKSEFEILECLEILMNELKEFYSIQIRKIERTDDKIRIEIGNHCFLRDPFKDREKLRFGKAFCRVNKGYFETAFKKLLGNQIKKVEINFLQNDPENDVCIEELIFHKTY
;
A
#
# COMPACT_ATOMS: atom_id res chain seq x y z
N MET A 1 18.86 -39.17 -22.62
CA MET A 1 17.40 -38.94 -22.58
C MET A 1 17.15 -37.88 -21.51
N GLY A 2 16.73 -36.66 -21.75
CA GLY A 2 16.68 -35.81 -22.94
C GLY A 2 16.76 -34.38 -22.40
N TYR A 3 17.83 -33.67 -22.75
CA TYR A 3 18.05 -32.27 -22.42
C TYR A 3 17.96 -31.52 -23.74
N GLU A 4 16.74 -31.27 -24.22
CA GLU A 4 16.44 -30.42 -25.38
C GLU A 4 14.94 -30.49 -25.61
N GLU A 5 14.18 -29.56 -25.01
CA GLU A 5 12.85 -29.11 -25.41
C GLU A 5 12.31 -28.24 -24.27
N TYR A 6 12.58 -26.94 -24.34
CA TYR A 6 11.77 -25.82 -23.81
C TYR A 6 12.57 -24.53 -24.08
N LYS A 7 13.01 -24.38 -25.34
CA LYS A 7 13.26 -23.09 -25.99
C LYS A 7 12.15 -22.97 -27.03
N ASN A 8 11.59 -21.76 -27.13
CA ASN A 8 10.45 -21.35 -27.96
C ASN A 8 9.11 -21.37 -27.23
N ASN A 9 8.86 -20.33 -26.45
CA ASN A 9 7.72 -19.45 -26.70
C ASN A 9 7.77 -18.23 -25.77
N ILE A 10 7.32 -17.11 -26.33
CA ILE A 10 7.12 -15.77 -25.74
C ILE A 10 8.24 -14.79 -26.10
N ASP A 11 8.26 -14.45 -27.39
CA ASP A 11 8.48 -13.08 -27.84
C ASP A 11 7.16 -12.30 -27.74
N ASN A 12 7.30 -10.98 -27.59
CA ASN A 12 6.29 -9.92 -27.71
C ASN A 12 5.37 -9.67 -26.52
N GLU A 13 5.79 -8.77 -25.63
CA GLU A 13 4.98 -7.62 -25.18
C GLU A 13 5.87 -6.63 -24.40
N GLN A 14 6.68 -5.87 -25.15
CA GLN A 14 7.14 -4.55 -24.71
C GLN A 14 6.26 -3.52 -25.41
N LYS A 15 5.33 -2.91 -24.67
CA LYS A 15 4.82 -1.58 -25.01
C LYS A 15 4.75 -0.72 -23.76
N GLN A 16 5.55 0.34 -23.79
CA GLN A 16 5.42 1.54 -22.99
C GLN A 16 4.01 2.11 -23.19
N GLU A 17 3.29 2.38 -22.11
CA GLU A 17 2.19 3.34 -22.12
C GLU A 17 2.75 4.68 -21.62
N ASP A 18 3.17 5.50 -22.59
CA ASP A 18 3.28 6.94 -22.43
C ASP A 18 1.86 7.51 -22.48
N CYS A 19 1.43 8.16 -21.39
CA CYS A 19 0.23 8.99 -21.36
C CYS A 19 0.54 10.33 -22.05
N SER A 20 0.37 10.38 -23.37
CA SER A 20 0.35 11.64 -24.12
C SER A 20 -1.03 12.28 -24.13
N GLU A 21 -1.03 13.58 -23.90
CA GLU A 21 -2.14 14.53 -23.95
C GLU A 21 -2.95 14.41 -25.25
N GLU A 22 -4.26 14.16 -25.15
CA GLU A 22 -5.18 14.34 -26.28
C GLU A 22 -5.78 15.75 -26.25
N SER A 23 -5.26 16.59 -27.13
CA SER A 23 -5.89 17.80 -27.62
C SER A 23 -7.05 17.43 -28.55
N VAL A 24 -8.27 17.84 -28.19
CA VAL A 24 -9.46 17.69 -29.04
C VAL A 24 -9.48 18.84 -30.05
N SER A 25 -9.07 18.55 -31.29
CA SER A 25 -9.30 19.39 -32.47
C SER A 25 -10.18 18.66 -33.49
N ASP A 26 -11.11 19.42 -34.06
CA ASP A 26 -11.70 19.29 -35.39
C ASP A 26 -12.54 18.05 -35.70
N TYR A 27 -13.88 18.23 -35.66
CA TYR A 27 -14.81 17.43 -36.45
C TYR A 27 -15.47 18.35 -37.49
N GLU A 28 -15.05 18.17 -38.74
CA GLU A 28 -15.67 18.74 -39.93
C GLU A 28 -16.98 18.03 -40.26
N GLY A 29 -17.85 18.77 -40.95
CA GLY A 29 -19.26 18.49 -41.10
C GLY A 29 -19.63 17.37 -42.08
N GLU A 30 -20.83 16.85 -41.86
CA GLU A 30 -21.62 16.24 -42.91
C GLU A 30 -22.78 17.15 -43.29
N ARG A 31 -22.82 17.51 -44.57
CA ARG A 31 -23.94 18.14 -45.27
C ARG A 31 -25.14 17.20 -45.25
N LEU A 32 -26.31 17.70 -44.86
CA LEU A 32 -27.59 17.12 -45.26
C LEU A 32 -28.40 18.17 -46.03
N ASP A 33 -28.84 17.70 -47.19
CA ASP A 33 -29.51 18.46 -48.23
C ASP A 33 -30.86 19.04 -47.79
N SER A 34 -31.14 20.17 -48.43
CA SER A 34 -32.35 20.97 -48.39
C SER A 34 -33.65 20.16 -48.52
N LEU A 35 -34.48 20.21 -47.48
CA LEU A 35 -35.94 20.03 -47.60
C LEU A 35 -36.63 21.38 -47.37
N ASN A 36 -37.24 21.86 -48.44
CA ASN A 36 -37.94 23.13 -48.55
C ASN A 36 -39.33 22.99 -47.88
N ILE A 37 -39.47 23.45 -46.64
CA ILE A 37 -40.76 23.47 -45.91
C ILE A 37 -41.30 24.91 -45.92
N PRO A 38 -42.59 25.13 -46.24
CA PRO A 38 -43.13 26.48 -46.36
C PRO A 38 -43.14 27.22 -45.02
N SER A 39 -42.53 28.41 -45.03
CA SER A 39 -42.57 29.40 -43.96
C SER A 39 -44.01 29.80 -43.64
N THR A 40 -44.55 29.27 -42.54
CA THR A 40 -45.63 29.90 -41.78
C THR A 40 -44.98 30.61 -40.61
N ARG A 41 -44.80 31.92 -40.78
CA ARG A 41 -44.26 32.84 -39.78
C ARG A 41 -45.32 33.01 -38.68
N VAL A 42 -45.25 32.16 -37.66
CA VAL A 42 -45.85 32.44 -36.35
C VAL A 42 -44.77 33.16 -35.55
N GLU A 43 -45.08 34.38 -35.12
CA GLU A 43 -44.20 35.19 -34.28
C GLU A 43 -44.17 34.62 -32.86
N ASP A 44 -43.38 33.57 -32.62
CA ASP A 44 -43.03 33.12 -31.27
C ASP A 44 -41.82 33.93 -30.79
N LYS A 45 -42.10 35.10 -30.21
CA LYS A 45 -41.09 36.03 -29.66
C LYS A 45 -40.93 35.95 -28.13
N GLU A 46 -41.38 34.88 -27.48
CA GLU A 46 -41.42 34.82 -26.01
C GLU A 46 -40.61 33.66 -25.37
N ALA A 47 -39.86 32.86 -26.12
CA ALA A 47 -39.12 31.72 -25.54
C ALA A 47 -37.59 31.86 -25.42
N GLU A 48 -36.97 32.94 -25.93
CA GLU A 48 -35.51 33.14 -25.83
C GLU A 48 -35.06 33.83 -24.53
N ILE A 49 -35.97 34.40 -23.73
CA ILE A 49 -35.62 35.23 -22.56
C ILE A 49 -35.48 34.41 -21.25
N ASP A 50 -35.98 33.16 -21.22
CA ASP A 50 -36.01 32.34 -19.99
C ASP A 50 -34.80 31.40 -19.83
N ILE A 51 -34.11 31.08 -20.93
CA ILE A 51 -32.97 30.14 -20.91
C ILE A 51 -31.70 30.82 -20.38
N ASP A 52 -31.37 32.03 -20.86
CA ASP A 52 -30.17 32.76 -20.43
C ASP A 52 -30.21 33.13 -18.93
N GLN A 53 -31.37 33.55 -18.42
CA GLN A 53 -31.53 33.88 -16.98
C GLN A 53 -31.41 32.63 -16.09
N SER A 54 -31.88 31.48 -16.56
CA SER A 54 -31.76 30.21 -15.84
C SER A 54 -30.30 29.71 -15.81
N ILE A 55 -29.55 29.93 -16.88
CA ILE A 55 -28.12 29.59 -16.99
C ILE A 55 -27.29 30.50 -16.08
N ASP A 56 -27.57 31.81 -16.06
CA ASP A 56 -26.90 32.78 -15.18
C ASP A 56 -27.15 32.48 -13.71
N HIS A 57 -28.37 32.07 -13.36
CA HIS A 57 -28.71 31.65 -12.00
C HIS A 57 -27.94 30.40 -11.58
N ALA A 58 -27.95 29.34 -12.41
CA ALA A 58 -27.23 28.11 -12.12
C ALA A 58 -25.70 28.32 -12.00
N ASN A 59 -25.14 29.23 -12.81
CA ASN A 59 -23.73 29.60 -12.73
C ASN A 59 -23.39 30.34 -11.43
N SER A 60 -24.30 31.20 -10.95
CA SER A 60 -24.17 31.88 -9.66
C SER A 60 -24.23 30.90 -8.49
N GLU A 61 -25.18 29.96 -8.50
CA GLU A 61 -25.30 28.92 -7.48
C GLU A 61 -24.06 28.00 -7.45
N LYS A 62 -23.54 27.62 -8.63
CA LYS A 62 -22.30 26.87 -8.77
C LYS A 62 -21.11 27.62 -8.16
N ALA A 63 -20.97 28.91 -8.42
CA ALA A 63 -19.86 29.71 -7.88
C ALA A 63 -19.92 29.79 -6.34
N ILE A 64 -21.11 30.03 -5.78
CA ILE A 64 -21.34 30.04 -4.33
C ILE A 64 -21.03 28.67 -3.71
N LEU A 65 -21.50 27.58 -4.34
CA LEU A 65 -21.24 26.23 -3.86
C LEU A 65 -19.75 25.91 -3.90
N ASN A 66 -19.07 26.21 -5.01
CA ASN A 66 -17.64 25.97 -5.16
C ASN A 66 -16.82 26.69 -4.10
N GLU A 67 -17.10 27.97 -3.82
CA GLU A 67 -16.41 28.69 -2.75
C GLU A 67 -16.68 28.09 -1.36
N LYS A 68 -17.87 27.53 -1.12
CA LYS A 68 -18.19 26.83 0.14
C LYS A 68 -17.48 25.49 0.29
N ILE A 69 -17.29 24.73 -0.79
CA ILE A 69 -16.70 23.38 -0.75
C ILE A 69 -15.21 23.35 -1.11
N LYS A 70 -14.65 24.48 -1.52
CA LYS A 70 -13.24 24.61 -1.91
C LYS A 70 -12.34 24.14 -0.77
N ASN A 71 -11.54 23.11 -1.06
CA ASN A 71 -10.53 22.61 -0.15
C ASN A 71 -9.16 22.64 -0.85
N PRO A 72 -8.18 23.40 -0.34
CA PRO A 72 -6.82 23.36 -0.84
C PRO A 72 -6.26 21.93 -0.83
N VAL A 73 -5.47 21.56 -1.85
CA VAL A 73 -4.83 20.23 -1.94
C VAL A 73 -3.93 19.96 -0.73
N SER A 74 -3.29 20.98 -0.17
CA SER A 74 -2.48 20.86 1.05
C SER A 74 -3.25 20.38 2.28
N ASN A 75 -4.58 20.51 2.28
CA ASN A 75 -5.45 20.04 3.36
C ASN A 75 -5.88 18.58 3.15
N ILE A 76 -5.53 17.95 2.03
CA ILE A 76 -5.87 16.55 1.77
C ILE A 76 -4.94 15.66 2.60
N ASP A 77 -5.51 15.04 3.62
CA ASP A 77 -4.85 14.02 4.44
C ASP A 77 -5.07 12.63 3.84
N SER A 78 -4.24 12.28 2.86
CA SER A 78 -4.30 10.98 2.17
C SER A 78 -4.05 9.81 3.12
N VAL A 79 -3.24 10.00 4.17
CA VAL A 79 -2.92 8.95 5.15
C VAL A 79 -4.19 8.57 5.90
N LYS A 80 -4.87 9.56 6.49
CA LYS A 80 -6.12 9.33 7.21
C LYS A 80 -7.21 8.73 6.33
N GLY A 81 -7.30 9.15 5.06
CA GLY A 81 -8.18 8.53 4.08
C GLY A 81 -7.89 7.03 3.86
N PHE A 82 -6.61 6.69 3.68
CA PHE A 82 -6.17 5.31 3.51
C PHE A 82 -6.40 4.45 4.77
N GLU A 83 -6.27 5.02 5.96
CA GLU A 83 -6.54 4.32 7.21
C GLU A 83 -8.01 3.89 7.35
N ILE A 84 -8.95 4.75 6.97
CA ILE A 84 -10.39 4.45 7.01
C ILE A 84 -10.71 3.29 6.06
N ILE A 85 -10.16 3.34 4.85
CA ILE A 85 -10.34 2.29 3.83
C ILE A 85 -9.73 0.97 4.33
N SER A 86 -8.52 1.01 4.89
CA SER A 86 -7.82 -0.18 5.39
C SER A 86 -8.56 -0.89 6.53
N GLU A 87 -9.18 -0.13 7.44
CA GLU A 87 -10.04 -0.69 8.49
C GLU A 87 -11.27 -1.38 7.87
N SER A 88 -11.96 -0.71 6.95
CA SER A 88 -13.15 -1.28 6.27
C SER A 88 -12.83 -2.57 5.51
N ILE A 89 -11.70 -2.60 4.79
CA ILE A 89 -11.22 -3.81 4.10
C ILE A 89 -10.97 -4.94 5.11
N THR A 90 -10.29 -4.64 6.22
CA THR A 90 -9.96 -5.61 7.27
C THR A 90 -11.21 -6.20 7.90
N ASP A 91 -12.19 -5.36 8.24
CA ASP A 91 -13.47 -5.77 8.79
C ASP A 91 -14.25 -6.63 7.78
N LYS A 92 -14.25 -6.24 6.50
CA LYS A 92 -14.94 -7.01 5.46
C LYS A 92 -14.32 -8.38 5.23
N VAL A 93 -12.98 -8.45 5.19
CA VAL A 93 -12.25 -9.72 5.09
C VAL A 93 -12.53 -10.61 6.30
N TYR A 94 -12.55 -10.04 7.51
CA TYR A 94 -12.90 -10.77 8.72
C TYR A 94 -14.33 -11.35 8.65
N GLN A 95 -15.29 -10.55 8.22
CA GLN A 95 -16.69 -10.97 8.12
C GLN A 95 -16.90 -12.08 7.09
N ILE A 96 -16.22 -12.02 5.94
CA ILE A 96 -16.41 -12.99 4.85
C ILE A 96 -15.61 -14.27 5.11
N PHE A 97 -14.34 -14.16 5.49
CA PHE A 97 -13.40 -15.29 5.49
C PHE A 97 -12.97 -15.73 6.90
N GLY A 98 -13.37 -14.98 7.93
CA GLY A 98 -13.03 -15.27 9.31
C GLY A 98 -11.61 -14.88 9.71
N LYS A 99 -11.34 -15.06 11.01
CA LYS A 99 -10.11 -14.61 11.67
C LYS A 99 -8.83 -15.19 11.06
N ASN A 100 -8.78 -16.50 10.81
CA ASN A 100 -7.55 -17.17 10.37
C ASN A 100 -7.14 -16.71 8.97
N SER A 101 -8.11 -16.56 8.07
CA SER A 101 -7.91 -16.04 6.73
C SER A 101 -7.40 -14.60 6.76
N LEU A 102 -7.99 -13.75 7.61
CA LEU A 102 -7.50 -12.38 7.81
C LEU A 102 -6.04 -12.37 8.26
N LEU A 103 -5.68 -13.16 9.28
CA LEU A 103 -4.30 -13.20 9.78
C LEU A 103 -3.31 -13.69 8.71
N SER A 104 -3.73 -14.65 7.88
CA SER A 104 -2.94 -15.14 6.75
C SER A 104 -2.76 -14.05 5.69
N ILE A 105 -3.83 -13.35 5.30
CA ILE A 105 -3.77 -12.25 4.33
C ILE A 105 -2.85 -11.14 4.83
N LEU A 106 -3.01 -10.69 6.08
CA LEU A 106 -2.17 -9.65 6.65
C LEU A 106 -0.68 -10.07 6.71
N TYR A 107 -0.41 -11.34 7.00
CA TYR A 107 0.96 -11.87 6.89
C TYR A 107 1.49 -11.77 5.45
N GLN A 108 0.70 -12.18 4.45
CA GLN A 108 1.12 -12.14 3.04
C GLN A 108 1.32 -10.70 2.53
N VAL A 109 0.47 -9.76 2.97
CA VAL A 109 0.62 -8.32 2.70
C VAL A 109 1.98 -7.81 3.19
N GLY A 110 2.46 -8.28 4.35
CA GLY A 110 3.80 -7.97 4.83
C GLY A 110 4.92 -8.72 4.09
N ALA A 111 4.69 -9.99 3.76
CA ALA A 111 5.69 -10.87 3.14
C ALA A 111 6.14 -10.38 1.76
N GLY A 112 5.23 -9.82 0.94
CA GLY A 112 5.56 -9.27 -0.37
C GLY A 112 6.66 -8.19 -0.32
N PRO A 113 6.44 -7.08 0.40
CA PRO A 113 7.46 -6.06 0.64
C PRO A 113 8.71 -6.61 1.34
N GLY A 114 8.55 -7.54 2.29
CA GLY A 114 9.67 -8.23 2.94
C GLY A 114 10.58 -8.98 1.95
N ASN A 115 10.01 -9.59 0.92
CA ASN A 115 10.77 -10.21 -0.16
C ASN A 115 11.47 -9.17 -1.05
N GLN A 116 10.78 -8.07 -1.39
CA GLN A 116 11.33 -7.00 -2.23
C GLN A 116 12.54 -6.33 -1.58
N ILE A 117 12.47 -6.00 -0.27
CA ILE A 117 13.59 -5.38 0.43
C ILE A 117 14.81 -6.30 0.49
N ALA A 118 14.60 -7.60 0.73
CA ALA A 118 15.68 -8.57 0.79
C ALA A 118 16.38 -8.71 -0.58
N GLU A 119 15.62 -8.74 -1.68
CA GLU A 119 16.20 -8.74 -3.03
C GLU A 119 16.99 -7.47 -3.33
N ARG A 120 16.51 -6.31 -2.89
CA ARG A 120 17.23 -5.04 -3.01
C ARG A 120 18.56 -5.09 -2.27
N ILE A 121 18.57 -5.54 -1.03
CA ILE A 121 19.78 -5.66 -0.20
C ILE A 121 20.77 -6.66 -0.83
N ILE A 122 20.32 -7.84 -1.26
CA ILE A 122 21.18 -8.85 -1.93
C ILE A 122 21.87 -8.24 -3.15
N LYS A 123 21.13 -7.48 -3.97
CA LYS A 123 21.67 -6.80 -5.16
C LYS A 123 22.65 -5.69 -4.79
N GLN A 124 22.32 -4.85 -3.81
CA GLN A 124 23.13 -3.71 -3.39
C GLN A 124 24.49 -4.13 -2.81
N TYR A 125 24.52 -5.20 -2.02
CA TYR A 125 25.74 -5.71 -1.40
C TYR A 125 26.43 -6.81 -2.23
N ASN A 126 25.81 -7.23 -3.34
CA ASN A 126 26.26 -8.35 -4.18
C ASN A 126 26.61 -9.60 -3.35
N LYS A 127 25.75 -9.92 -2.37
CA LYS A 127 25.97 -10.96 -1.36
C LYS A 127 24.70 -11.80 -1.20
N SER A 128 24.83 -13.12 -1.23
CA SER A 128 23.69 -14.04 -1.16
C SER A 128 23.28 -14.44 0.26
N GLU A 129 24.19 -14.33 1.23
CA GLU A 129 23.93 -14.70 2.63
C GLU A 129 24.60 -13.71 3.58
N PHE A 130 23.91 -13.38 4.68
CA PHE A 130 24.36 -12.42 5.68
C PHE A 130 24.41 -13.07 7.07
N GLU A 131 25.24 -12.53 7.96
CA GLU A 131 25.19 -12.89 9.37
C GLU A 131 23.95 -12.28 10.04
N ILE A 132 23.43 -12.89 11.11
CA ILE A 132 22.17 -12.43 11.75
C ILE A 132 22.23 -10.97 12.20
N LEU A 133 23.30 -10.55 12.87
CA LEU A 133 23.42 -9.18 13.37
C LEU A 133 23.70 -8.18 12.25
N GLU A 134 24.50 -8.57 11.26
CA GLU A 134 24.75 -7.78 10.04
C GLU A 134 23.43 -7.52 9.29
N CYS A 135 22.63 -8.57 9.11
CA CYS A 135 21.33 -8.51 8.45
C CYS A 135 20.36 -7.58 9.21
N LEU A 136 20.32 -7.68 10.54
CA LEU A 136 19.52 -6.79 11.38
C LEU A 136 19.95 -5.33 11.19
N GLU A 137 21.26 -5.04 11.28
CA GLU A 137 21.79 -3.68 11.08
C GLU A 137 21.40 -3.12 9.70
N ILE A 138 21.63 -3.88 8.62
CA ILE A 138 21.31 -3.44 7.26
C ILE A 138 19.82 -3.18 7.11
N LEU A 139 18.96 -4.11 7.55
CA LEU A 139 17.51 -3.95 7.46
C LEU A 139 17.03 -2.73 8.25
N MET A 140 17.56 -2.49 9.45
CA MET A 140 17.15 -1.34 10.26
C MET A 140 17.60 -0.02 9.64
N ASN A 141 18.79 0.03 9.03
CA ASN A 141 19.27 1.22 8.34
C ASN A 141 18.41 1.57 7.11
N GLU A 142 17.97 0.57 6.35
CA GLU A 142 17.04 0.72 5.22
C GLU A 142 15.64 1.17 5.66
N LEU A 143 15.27 0.90 6.92
CA LEU A 143 13.93 1.11 7.46
C LEU A 143 13.82 2.22 8.50
N LYS A 144 14.89 3.01 8.69
CA LYS A 144 14.98 4.05 9.73
C LYS A 144 13.89 5.12 9.68
N GLU A 145 13.24 5.30 8.52
CA GLU A 145 12.15 6.26 8.34
C GLU A 145 10.79 5.68 8.75
N PHE A 146 10.68 4.36 8.90
CA PHE A 146 9.43 3.66 9.21
C PHE A 146 9.46 2.92 10.55
N TYR A 147 10.66 2.66 11.07
CA TYR A 147 10.87 1.91 12.30
C TYR A 147 11.97 2.56 13.15
N SER A 148 11.78 2.52 14.46
CA SER A 148 12.82 2.78 15.46
C SER A 148 12.91 1.56 16.38
N ILE A 149 14.01 0.83 16.25
CA ILE A 149 14.25 -0.42 16.96
C ILE A 149 15.48 -0.28 17.86
N GLN A 150 15.33 -0.68 19.12
CA GLN A 150 16.41 -0.71 20.10
C GLN A 150 16.56 -2.12 20.68
N ILE A 151 17.76 -2.68 20.57
CA ILE A 151 18.08 -3.98 21.17
C ILE A 151 18.15 -3.82 22.69
N ARG A 152 17.37 -4.62 23.41
CA ARG A 152 17.36 -4.68 24.87
C ARG A 152 18.21 -5.83 25.40
N LYS A 153 18.19 -6.97 24.70
CA LYS A 153 18.87 -8.19 25.13
C LYS A 153 19.24 -9.06 23.94
N ILE A 154 20.39 -9.72 24.01
CA ILE A 154 20.79 -10.79 23.08
C ILE A 154 21.15 -12.03 23.90
N GLU A 155 20.54 -13.16 23.57
CA GLU A 155 20.86 -14.47 24.13
C GLU A 155 21.30 -15.41 23.01
N ARG A 156 22.41 -16.11 23.23
CA ARG A 156 22.96 -17.06 22.26
C ARG A 156 23.01 -18.45 22.88
N THR A 157 22.50 -19.40 22.12
CA THR A 157 22.52 -20.83 22.42
C THR A 157 23.02 -21.57 21.18
N ASP A 158 23.32 -22.85 21.35
CA ASP A 158 23.80 -23.68 20.23
C ASP A 158 22.76 -23.78 19.12
N ASP A 159 21.47 -23.86 19.48
CA ASP A 159 20.33 -24.06 18.57
C ASP A 159 19.73 -22.77 17.99
N LYS A 160 19.87 -21.65 18.70
CA LYS A 160 19.22 -20.38 18.33
C LYS A 160 19.92 -19.13 18.83
N ILE A 161 19.59 -18.00 18.21
CA ILE A 161 19.86 -16.65 18.72
C ILE A 161 18.51 -15.99 19.03
N ARG A 162 18.37 -15.40 20.21
CA ARG A 162 17.19 -14.64 20.63
C ARG A 162 17.58 -13.19 20.88
N ILE A 163 16.84 -12.26 20.29
CA ILE A 163 17.05 -10.82 20.42
C ILE A 163 15.75 -10.20 20.91
N GLU A 164 15.77 -9.60 22.09
CA GLU A 164 14.66 -8.78 22.59
C GLU A 164 14.86 -7.33 22.13
N ILE A 165 13.82 -6.73 21.57
CA ILE A 165 13.81 -5.38 21.03
C ILE A 165 12.67 -4.55 21.61
N GLY A 166 12.91 -3.26 21.78
CA GLY A 166 11.85 -2.25 21.79
C GLY A 166 11.64 -1.75 20.37
N ASN A 167 10.40 -1.79 19.88
CA ASN A 167 10.04 -1.49 18.50
C ASN A 167 8.95 -0.42 18.46
N HIS A 168 9.28 0.74 17.90
CA HIS A 168 8.31 1.71 17.43
C HIS A 168 8.15 1.53 15.92
N CYS A 169 6.98 1.12 15.47
CA CYS A 169 6.70 0.87 14.04
C CYS A 169 5.67 1.87 13.50
N PHE A 170 5.74 2.18 12.21
CA PHE A 170 4.82 3.08 11.50
C PHE A 170 3.32 2.72 11.64
N LEU A 171 3.02 1.48 12.00
CA LEU A 171 1.66 0.98 12.24
C LEU A 171 1.10 1.41 13.60
N ARG A 172 1.93 1.93 14.51
CA ARG A 172 1.52 2.17 15.90
C ARG A 172 0.52 3.31 16.01
N ASP A 173 0.81 4.45 15.39
CA ASP A 173 -0.04 5.64 15.42
C ASP A 173 -1.42 5.44 14.77
N PRO A 174 -1.53 4.86 13.57
CA PRO A 174 -2.82 4.66 12.90
C PRO A 174 -3.85 3.85 13.71
N PHE A 175 -3.38 2.99 14.63
CA PHE A 175 -4.25 2.03 15.32
C PHE A 175 -4.35 2.24 16.84
N LYS A 176 -3.53 3.12 17.44
CA LYS A 176 -3.45 3.27 18.91
C LYS A 176 -4.80 3.60 19.57
N ASP A 177 -5.63 4.39 18.89
CA ASP A 177 -6.93 4.83 19.40
C ASP A 177 -8.09 3.91 18.96
N ARG A 178 -7.79 2.82 18.24
CA ARG A 178 -8.80 1.91 17.70
C ARG A 178 -8.89 0.66 18.58
N GLU A 179 -9.90 0.61 19.45
CA GLU A 179 -10.07 -0.43 20.48
C GLU A 179 -10.06 -1.87 19.93
N LYS A 180 -10.53 -2.05 18.69
CA LYS A 180 -10.53 -3.34 17.98
C LYS A 180 -9.14 -3.76 17.48
N LEU A 181 -8.24 -2.80 17.27
CA LEU A 181 -6.90 -3.00 16.70
C LEU A 181 -5.84 -2.99 17.80
N ARG A 182 -5.85 -4.04 18.63
CA ARG A 182 -4.89 -4.16 19.74
C ARG A 182 -3.48 -4.51 19.25
N PHE A 183 -2.46 -3.99 19.94
CA PHE A 183 -1.06 -4.37 19.73
C PHE A 183 -0.86 -5.89 19.87
N GLY A 184 0.05 -6.45 19.06
CA GLY A 184 0.33 -7.88 19.00
C GLY A 184 -0.78 -8.73 18.38
N LYS A 185 -1.80 -8.13 17.74
CA LYS A 185 -2.91 -8.86 17.10
C LYS A 185 -2.81 -8.83 15.57
N ALA A 186 -3.92 -8.51 14.89
CA ALA A 186 -4.07 -8.75 13.46
C ALA A 186 -3.09 -7.92 12.62
N PHE A 187 -3.05 -6.60 12.80
CA PHE A 187 -2.19 -5.72 12.00
C PHE A 187 -0.68 -5.96 12.22
N CYS A 188 -0.26 -6.37 13.42
CA CYS A 188 1.13 -6.78 13.67
C CYS A 188 1.56 -7.99 12.81
N ARG A 189 0.62 -8.73 12.21
CA ARG A 189 0.95 -9.79 11.23
C ARG A 189 1.60 -9.25 9.97
N VAL A 190 1.35 -7.99 9.60
CA VAL A 190 2.04 -7.34 8.49
C VAL A 190 3.53 -7.23 8.82
N ASN A 191 3.90 -6.65 9.98
CA ASN A 191 5.30 -6.56 10.41
C ASN A 191 5.95 -7.95 10.54
N LYS A 192 5.24 -8.92 11.12
CA LYS A 192 5.72 -10.30 11.23
C LYS A 192 6.04 -10.90 9.86
N GLY A 193 5.11 -10.78 8.91
CA GLY A 193 5.29 -11.29 7.55
C GLY A 193 6.45 -10.60 6.83
N TYR A 194 6.57 -9.28 7.00
CA TYR A 194 7.67 -8.50 6.44
C TYR A 194 9.03 -9.01 6.92
N PHE A 195 9.25 -9.00 8.23
CA PHE A 195 10.55 -9.30 8.80
C PHE A 195 10.90 -10.79 8.70
N GLU A 196 9.97 -11.71 8.98
CA GLU A 196 10.25 -13.16 8.86
C GLU A 196 10.63 -13.52 7.43
N THR A 197 9.97 -12.94 6.43
CA THR A 197 10.30 -13.18 5.01
C THR A 197 11.63 -12.56 4.63
N ALA A 198 11.88 -11.30 5.04
CA ALA A 198 13.13 -10.61 4.74
C ALA A 198 14.34 -11.33 5.36
N PHE A 199 14.27 -11.66 6.65
CA PHE A 199 15.34 -12.38 7.35
C PHE A 199 15.57 -13.76 6.75
N LYS A 200 14.50 -14.53 6.49
CA LYS A 200 14.64 -15.87 5.89
C LYS A 200 15.36 -15.80 4.54
N LYS A 201 15.09 -14.79 3.73
CA LYS A 201 15.73 -14.62 2.42
C LYS A 201 17.20 -14.18 2.53
N LEU A 202 17.50 -13.27 3.44
CA LEU A 202 18.85 -12.73 3.63
C LEU A 202 19.80 -13.70 4.35
N LEU A 203 19.29 -14.53 5.25
CA LEU A 203 20.10 -15.46 6.03
C LEU A 203 20.22 -16.84 5.37
N GLY A 204 19.45 -17.10 4.31
CA GLY A 204 19.56 -18.31 3.51
C GLY A 204 19.43 -19.59 4.33
N ASN A 205 20.36 -20.53 4.10
CA ASN A 205 20.32 -21.85 4.74
C ASN A 205 20.85 -21.86 6.18
N GLN A 206 21.40 -20.74 6.68
CA GLN A 206 21.95 -20.65 8.04
C GLN A 206 20.86 -20.77 9.11
N ILE A 207 19.62 -20.44 8.75
CA ILE A 207 18.46 -20.50 9.65
C ILE A 207 17.36 -21.39 9.10
N LYS A 208 16.84 -22.24 9.97
CA LYS A 208 15.66 -23.07 9.69
C LYS A 208 14.38 -22.24 9.77
N LYS A 209 14.33 -21.31 10.72
CA LYS A 209 13.12 -20.55 11.06
C LYS A 209 13.47 -19.23 11.73
N VAL A 210 12.70 -18.20 11.40
CA VAL A 210 12.63 -16.94 12.17
C VAL A 210 11.27 -16.88 12.83
N GLU A 211 11.23 -16.51 14.10
CA GLU A 211 10.00 -16.22 14.83
C GLU A 211 10.05 -14.82 15.40
N ILE A 212 8.97 -14.07 15.19
CA ILE A 212 8.77 -12.77 15.84
C ILE A 212 7.56 -12.86 16.75
N ASN A 213 7.78 -12.66 18.04
CA ASN A 213 6.72 -12.74 19.05
C ASN A 213 6.58 -11.40 19.77
N PHE A 214 5.35 -10.94 19.88
CA PHE A 214 5.00 -9.81 20.73
C PHE A 214 5.03 -10.26 22.19
N LEU A 215 5.77 -9.54 23.03
CA LEU A 215 5.84 -9.78 24.46
C LEU A 215 4.87 -8.87 25.21
N GLN A 216 4.98 -7.55 25.00
CA GLN A 216 4.13 -6.57 25.67
C GLN A 216 4.12 -5.21 24.97
N ASN A 217 3.14 -4.37 25.31
CA ASN A 217 3.12 -2.96 24.93
C ASN A 217 3.71 -2.13 26.08
N ASP A 218 4.64 -1.24 25.77
CA ASP A 218 5.20 -0.26 26.70
C ASP A 218 4.67 1.13 26.33
N PRO A 219 3.63 1.62 27.03
CA PRO A 219 3.04 2.92 26.74
C PRO A 219 3.91 4.09 27.21
N GLU A 220 4.81 3.88 28.17
CA GLU A 220 5.66 4.97 28.72
C GLU A 220 6.72 5.39 27.71
N ASN A 221 7.34 4.39 27.06
CA ASN A 221 8.38 4.61 26.05
C ASN A 221 7.83 4.63 24.62
N ASP A 222 6.52 4.48 24.46
CA ASP A 222 5.83 4.42 23.17
C ASP A 222 6.36 3.34 22.21
N VAL A 223 6.62 2.14 22.73
CA VAL A 223 7.17 0.99 21.99
C VAL A 223 6.40 -0.30 22.24
N CYS A 224 6.48 -1.25 21.31
CA CYS A 224 6.17 -2.65 21.54
C CYS A 224 7.44 -3.40 21.91
N ILE A 225 7.40 -4.24 22.93
CA ILE A 225 8.50 -5.17 23.24
C ILE A 225 8.25 -6.46 22.48
N GLU A 226 9.22 -6.84 21.66
CA GLU A 226 9.16 -8.01 20.78
C GLU A 226 10.43 -8.84 20.94
N GLU A 227 10.32 -10.13 20.66
CA GLU A 227 11.48 -11.01 20.53
C GLU A 227 11.60 -11.53 19.08
N LEU A 228 12.83 -11.49 18.58
CA LEU A 228 13.25 -12.12 17.34
C LEU A 228 14.02 -13.39 17.69
N ILE A 229 13.57 -14.55 17.22
CA ILE A 229 14.20 -15.84 17.46
C ILE A 229 14.66 -16.42 16.13
N PHE A 230 15.95 -16.68 16.01
CA PHE A 230 16.58 -17.26 14.83
C PHE A 230 17.03 -18.69 15.16
N HIS A 231 16.32 -19.68 14.62
CA HIS A 231 16.67 -21.09 14.79
C HIS A 231 17.69 -21.50 13.72
N LYS A 232 18.86 -21.98 14.15
CA LYS A 232 19.93 -22.39 13.23
C LYS A 232 19.62 -23.70 12.53
N THR A 233 20.18 -23.88 11.34
CA THR A 233 20.21 -25.17 10.64
C THR A 233 21.44 -25.94 11.14
N TYR A 234 21.24 -27.16 11.65
CA TYR A 234 22.33 -28.04 12.08
C TYR A 234 22.99 -28.75 10.90
#